data_AF-T1BPS2-F1
#
_entry.id   AF-T1BPS2-F1
#
_cell.length_a   1.000
_cell.length_b   1.000
_cell.length_c   1.000
_cell.angle_alpha   90.00
_cell.angle_beta   90.00
_cell.angle_gamma   90.00
#
_symmetry.space_group_name_H-M   'P 1'
#
loop_
_entity.id
_entity.type
_entity.pdbx_description
1 polymer ?
#
loop_
_entity_poly.entity_id
_entity_poly.type
_entity_poly.pdbx_seq_one_letter_code
_entity_poly.pdbx_strand_id
1 'polypeptide(L)'
;MGMDGGRRAGATESEKSQSRWREDKVASFTSYLPGDGDDRPPRPLVTTYVATMGNAKEFGPMVELEARRRGQWQAAVVLNISDGGNWIDPVAAKHKLADVRIIDFHHASEHLDAVAKAVHGRDSSEAPVMWEYLRGLLYDGNVQQVITEITAESQRMGPPVTSDSPEHPRRVLQQN
;
A
#
# COMPACT_ATOMS: atom_id res chain seq x y z
N MET A 1 9.85 -4.23 8.16
CA MET A 1 8.48 -4.20 8.69
C MET A 1 7.54 -4.26 7.50
N GLY A 2 6.41 -4.95 7.65
CA GLY A 2 5.27 -4.74 6.75
C GLY A 2 4.01 -4.45 7.55
N MET A 3 3.10 -3.67 6.98
CA MET A 3 1.81 -3.35 7.56
C MET A 3 0.72 -3.51 6.51
N ASP A 4 -0.42 -4.04 6.95
CA ASP A 4 -1.57 -4.34 6.11
C ASP A 4 -2.85 -4.36 6.97
N GLY A 5 -4.02 -4.29 6.35
CA GLY A 5 -5.31 -4.37 7.01
C GLY A 5 -6.37 -5.08 6.17
N GLY A 6 -7.01 -6.09 6.76
CA GLY A 6 -8.09 -6.83 6.13
C GLY A 6 -9.48 -6.37 6.59
N ARG A 7 -10.51 -6.97 5.98
CA ARG A 7 -11.89 -6.87 6.46
C ARG A 7 -12.49 -8.26 6.63
N ARG A 8 -13.17 -8.45 7.76
CA ARG A 8 -13.93 -9.68 8.06
C ARG A 8 -15.35 -9.35 8.49
N ALA A 9 -16.29 -10.17 8.03
CA ALA A 9 -17.66 -10.14 8.53
C ALA A 9 -17.74 -10.82 9.90
N GLY A 10 -18.31 -10.13 10.88
CA GLY A 10 -18.68 -10.69 12.17
C GLY A 10 -20.07 -11.35 12.14
N ALA A 11 -20.31 -12.27 13.07
CA ALA A 11 -21.61 -12.92 13.21
C ALA A 11 -22.72 -11.94 13.62
N THR A 12 -22.36 -10.90 14.38
CA THR A 12 -23.27 -9.85 14.83
C THR A 12 -22.77 -8.47 14.42
N GLU A 13 -23.71 -7.54 14.31
CA GLU A 13 -23.38 -6.13 14.12
C GLU A 13 -22.66 -5.58 15.34
N SER A 14 -21.67 -4.74 15.09
CA SER A 14 -21.03 -3.94 16.12
C SER A 14 -21.99 -2.82 16.54
N GLU A 15 -22.28 -2.71 17.84
CA GLU A 15 -23.10 -1.62 18.40
C GLU A 15 -22.53 -0.23 18.07
N LYS A 16 -21.21 -0.11 17.92
CA LYS A 16 -20.54 1.16 17.63
C LYS A 16 -20.64 1.58 16.16
N SER A 17 -20.60 0.62 15.22
CA SER A 17 -20.53 0.92 13.79
C SER A 17 -21.78 0.54 13.01
N GLN A 18 -22.75 -0.13 13.65
CA GLN A 18 -23.94 -0.72 13.02
C GLN A 18 -23.60 -1.52 11.76
N SER A 19 -22.42 -2.13 11.76
CA SER A 19 -21.88 -2.88 10.63
C SER A 19 -21.37 -4.21 11.14
N ARG A 20 -21.57 -5.25 10.31
CA ARG A 20 -20.96 -6.56 10.53
C ARG A 20 -19.50 -6.57 10.13
N TRP A 21 -19.06 -5.61 9.30
CA TRP A 21 -17.68 -5.53 8.87
C TRP A 21 -16.80 -4.97 9.98
N ARG A 22 -15.71 -5.71 10.24
CA ARG A 22 -14.64 -5.31 11.14
C ARG A 22 -13.35 -5.31 10.35
N GLU A 23 -12.52 -4.31 10.62
CA GLU A 23 -11.22 -4.17 9.99
C GLU A 23 -10.15 -4.63 10.97
N ASP A 24 -9.27 -5.50 10.52
CA ASP A 24 -8.06 -5.87 11.25
C ASP A 24 -6.87 -5.03 10.79
N LYS A 25 -5.85 -4.97 11.63
CA LYS A 25 -4.56 -4.34 11.34
C LYS A 25 -3.48 -5.30 11.74
N VAL A 26 -2.56 -5.57 10.84
CA VAL A 26 -1.47 -6.52 11.05
C VAL A 26 -0.15 -5.85 10.70
N ALA A 27 0.85 -6.09 11.53
CA ALA A 27 2.23 -5.69 11.30
C ALA A 27 3.12 -6.91 11.43
N SER A 28 4.02 -7.08 10.47
CA SER A 28 5.06 -8.11 10.47
C SER A 28 6.44 -7.48 10.66
N PHE A 29 7.27 -8.15 11.44
CA PHE A 29 8.64 -7.71 11.73
C PHE A 29 9.61 -8.84 11.46
N THR A 30 10.33 -8.72 10.36
CA THR A 30 11.40 -9.65 10.00
C THR A 30 12.73 -8.93 10.12
N SER A 31 13.65 -9.48 10.93
CA SER A 31 15.06 -9.07 10.86
C SER A 31 15.78 -9.87 9.79
N TYR A 32 16.76 -9.24 9.14
CA TYR A 32 17.53 -9.86 8.05
C TYR A 32 19.01 -9.80 8.35
N LEU A 33 19.75 -10.84 7.92
CA LEU A 33 21.16 -10.65 7.62
C LEU A 33 21.26 -9.96 6.26
N PRO A 34 22.12 -8.93 6.12
CA PRO A 34 22.26 -8.21 4.88
C PRO A 34 22.78 -9.13 3.77
N GLY A 35 22.22 -8.96 2.58
CA GLY A 35 22.78 -9.51 1.35
C GLY A 35 23.96 -8.67 0.85
N ASP A 36 24.43 -8.94 -0.36
CA ASP A 36 25.37 -8.08 -1.10
C ASP A 36 24.71 -7.27 -2.22
N GLY A 37 23.42 -7.50 -2.46
CA GLY A 37 22.68 -6.84 -3.55
C GLY A 37 22.88 -7.50 -4.91
N ASP A 38 23.53 -8.67 -4.95
CA ASP A 38 23.80 -9.45 -6.16
C ASP A 38 23.50 -10.93 -5.87
N ASP A 39 24.51 -11.81 -5.93
CA ASP A 39 24.36 -13.26 -5.77
C ASP A 39 23.88 -13.72 -4.39
N ARG A 40 24.11 -12.93 -3.33
CA ARG A 40 23.73 -13.30 -1.96
C ARG A 40 22.53 -12.48 -1.51
N PRO A 41 21.31 -13.05 -1.59
CA PRO A 41 20.12 -12.35 -1.15
C PRO A 41 20.12 -12.15 0.37
N PRO A 42 19.43 -11.12 0.88
CA PRO A 42 19.19 -10.96 2.31
C PRO A 42 18.53 -12.21 2.90
N ARG A 43 19.06 -12.69 4.03
CA ARG A 43 18.52 -13.90 4.67
C ARG A 43 17.57 -13.51 5.80
N PRO A 44 16.28 -13.89 5.75
CA PRO A 44 15.37 -13.64 6.85
C PRO A 44 15.80 -14.43 8.08
N LEU A 45 15.65 -13.83 9.25
CA LEU A 45 15.88 -14.46 10.54
C LEU A 45 14.53 -14.83 11.18
N VAL A 46 14.08 -14.03 12.13
CA VAL A 46 12.86 -14.29 12.88
C VAL A 46 11.83 -13.25 12.49
N THR A 47 10.64 -13.75 12.16
CA THR A 47 9.45 -12.95 11.91
C THR A 47 8.54 -12.99 13.13
N THR A 48 8.10 -11.82 13.59
CA THR A 48 7.01 -11.69 14.57
C THR A 48 5.85 -10.90 13.99
N TYR A 49 4.68 -11.08 14.60
CA TYR A 49 3.44 -10.44 14.15
C TYR A 49 2.77 -9.75 15.33
N VAL A 50 2.20 -8.58 15.05
CA VAL A 50 1.27 -7.88 15.93
C VAL A 50 -0.01 -7.68 15.14
N ALA A 51 -1.15 -8.05 15.72
CA ALA A 51 -2.45 -7.89 15.07
C ALA A 51 -3.48 -7.36 16.06
N THR A 52 -4.41 -6.53 15.58
CA THR A 52 -5.53 -6.05 16.37
C THR A 52 -6.78 -5.87 15.52
N MET A 53 -7.95 -6.02 16.16
CA MET A 53 -9.24 -5.56 15.61
C MET A 53 -9.56 -4.11 16.02
N GLY A 54 -8.66 -3.48 16.78
CA GLY A 54 -8.77 -2.09 17.23
C GLY A 54 -8.49 -1.09 16.11
N ASN A 55 -8.63 0.19 16.44
CA ASN A 55 -8.36 1.26 15.49
C ASN A 55 -6.84 1.51 15.30
N ALA A 56 -6.47 2.27 14.27
CA ALA A 56 -5.06 2.59 13.98
C ALA A 56 -4.35 3.34 15.12
N LYS A 57 -5.09 4.14 15.90
CA LYS A 57 -4.54 4.91 17.03
C LYS A 57 -4.07 4.00 18.16
N GLU A 58 -4.79 2.91 18.43
CA GLU A 58 -4.42 1.87 19.39
C GLU A 58 -3.35 0.94 18.85
N PHE A 59 -3.33 0.72 17.54
CA PHE A 59 -2.37 -0.16 16.87
C PHE A 59 -0.94 0.39 16.92
N GLY A 60 -0.74 1.68 16.66
CA GLY A 60 0.59 2.31 16.61
C GLY A 60 1.51 2.01 17.80
N PRO A 61 1.06 2.18 19.06
CA PRO A 61 1.85 1.80 20.24
C PRO A 61 2.23 0.31 20.31
N MET A 62 1.36 -0.59 19.85
CA MET A 62 1.66 -2.03 19.82
C MET A 62 2.78 -2.34 18.83
N VAL A 63 2.69 -1.73 17.64
CA VAL A 63 3.69 -1.84 16.57
C VAL A 63 5.03 -1.25 17.04
N GLU A 64 5.04 -0.07 17.65
CA GLU A 64 6.25 0.53 18.20
C GLU A 64 6.93 -0.36 19.24
N LEU A 65 6.17 -0.92 20.18
CA LEU A 65 6.72 -1.80 21.21
C LEU A 65 7.40 -3.03 20.59
N GLU A 66 6.76 -3.68 19.62
CA GLU A 66 7.35 -4.83 18.95
C GLU A 66 8.57 -4.42 18.10
N ALA A 67 8.50 -3.32 17.36
CA ALA A 67 9.63 -2.80 16.59
C ALA A 67 10.87 -2.61 17.46
N ARG A 68 10.70 -1.98 18.63
CA ARG A 68 11.75 -1.78 19.64
C ARG A 68 12.30 -3.11 20.14
N ARG A 69 11.42 -4.05 20.48
CA ARG A 69 11.80 -5.40 20.94
C ARG A 69 12.57 -6.18 19.87
N ARG A 70 12.28 -5.96 18.59
CA ARG A 70 12.96 -6.56 17.44
C ARG A 70 14.25 -5.84 17.04
N GLY A 71 14.67 -4.84 17.80
CA GLY A 71 15.97 -4.18 17.62
C GLY A 71 15.95 -3.04 16.59
N GLN A 72 14.81 -2.38 16.37
CA GLN A 72 14.70 -1.26 15.41
C GLN A 72 15.84 -0.22 15.57
N TRP A 73 16.19 0.14 16.81
CA TRP A 73 17.25 1.13 17.11
C TRP A 73 18.68 0.64 16.84
N GLN A 74 18.85 -0.67 16.66
CA GLN A 74 20.13 -1.31 16.37
C GLN A 74 20.27 -1.64 14.88
N ALA A 75 19.17 -1.57 14.12
CA ALA A 75 19.18 -1.79 12.69
C ALA A 75 19.84 -0.60 11.98
N ALA A 76 20.66 -0.87 10.98
CA ALA A 76 21.27 0.17 10.16
C ALA A 76 20.24 0.90 9.27
N VAL A 77 19.19 0.17 8.87
CA VAL A 77 18.06 0.68 8.10
C VAL A 77 16.82 -0.15 8.42
N VAL A 78 15.68 0.53 8.50
CA VAL A 78 14.37 -0.09 8.71
C VAL A 78 13.48 0.23 7.51
N LEU A 79 13.08 -0.81 6.80
CA LEU A 79 12.17 -0.71 5.66
C LEU A 79 10.73 -0.94 6.13
N ASN A 80 9.80 -0.08 5.70
CA ASN A 80 8.36 -0.34 5.74
C ASN A 80 7.89 -0.72 4.33
N ILE A 81 7.47 -1.97 4.14
CA ILE A 81 6.88 -2.49 2.90
C ILE A 81 5.39 -2.71 3.15
N SER A 82 4.52 -1.90 2.55
CA SER A 82 3.08 -1.90 2.87
C SER A 82 2.22 -1.55 1.66
N ASP A 83 0.92 -1.86 1.71
CA ASP A 83 -0.08 -1.54 0.68
C ASP A 83 -0.32 -0.03 0.49
N GLY A 84 0.11 0.81 1.43
CA GLY A 84 -0.11 2.26 1.39
C GLY A 84 -1.48 2.71 1.90
N GLY A 85 -2.18 1.85 2.65
CA GLY A 85 -3.45 2.20 3.30
C GLY A 85 -3.35 3.52 4.08
N ASN A 86 -4.43 4.31 4.05
CA ASN A 86 -4.45 5.69 4.54
C ASN A 86 -4.03 5.90 6.01
N TRP A 87 -4.01 4.84 6.81
CA TRP A 87 -3.61 4.84 8.21
C TRP A 87 -2.16 4.43 8.44
N ILE A 88 -1.53 3.76 7.47
CA ILE A 88 -0.18 3.20 7.60
C ILE A 88 0.86 4.29 7.70
N ASP A 89 0.89 5.24 6.76
CA ASP A 89 1.87 6.32 6.76
C ASP A 89 1.75 7.22 7.99
N PRO A 90 0.54 7.63 8.42
CA PRO A 90 0.39 8.36 9.68
C PRO A 90 0.92 7.59 10.89
N VAL A 91 0.70 6.27 10.97
CA VAL A 91 1.21 5.44 12.07
C VAL A 91 2.74 5.31 11.99
N ALA A 92 3.29 4.99 10.81
CA ALA A 92 4.72 4.87 10.57
C ALA A 92 5.47 6.16 10.92
N ALA A 93 4.99 7.31 10.45
CA ALA A 93 5.60 8.61 10.71
C ALA A 93 5.53 8.99 12.19
N LYS A 94 4.35 8.85 12.82
CA LYS A 94 4.12 9.21 14.22
C LYS A 94 5.02 8.42 15.17
N HIS A 95 5.16 7.13 14.93
CA HIS A 95 5.95 6.22 15.78
C HIS A 95 7.38 6.01 15.26
N LYS A 96 7.78 6.72 14.20
CA LYS A 96 9.11 6.66 13.57
C LYS A 96 9.52 5.22 13.26
N LEU A 97 8.64 4.45 12.63
CA LEU A 97 8.77 2.99 12.50
C LEU A 97 9.67 2.54 11.35
N ALA A 98 10.05 3.43 10.44
CA ALA A 98 10.90 3.11 9.30
C ALA A 98 11.67 4.34 8.82
N ASP A 99 12.83 4.06 8.22
CA ASP A 99 13.67 5.05 7.54
C ASP A 99 13.27 5.18 6.06
N VAL A 100 12.84 4.06 5.46
CA VAL A 100 12.46 3.99 4.04
C VAL A 100 11.08 3.36 3.92
N ARG A 101 10.21 4.03 3.17
CA ARG A 101 8.88 3.55 2.79
C ARG A 101 8.95 2.95 1.38
N ILE A 102 8.42 1.74 1.23
CA ILE A 102 8.29 1.02 -0.03
C ILE A 102 6.84 0.56 -0.15
N ILE A 103 6.22 0.84 -1.29
CA ILE A 103 4.87 0.36 -1.59
C ILE A 103 4.94 -1.08 -2.07
N ASP A 104 4.00 -1.91 -1.63
CA ASP A 104 3.80 -3.23 -2.18
C ASP A 104 3.49 -3.15 -3.68
N PHE A 105 4.32 -3.84 -4.47
CA PHE A 105 4.20 -3.90 -5.91
C PHE A 105 2.85 -4.43 -6.39
N HIS A 106 2.29 -5.42 -5.69
CA HIS A 106 1.01 -6.02 -6.09
C HIS A 106 -0.11 -4.97 -6.06
N HIS A 107 -0.26 -4.29 -4.92
CA HIS A 107 -1.26 -3.23 -4.74
C HIS A 107 -1.01 -2.05 -5.69
N ALA A 108 0.23 -1.60 -5.86
CA ALA A 108 0.54 -0.56 -6.84
C ALA A 108 0.14 -0.98 -8.27
N SER A 109 0.34 -2.25 -8.65
CA SER A 109 -0.08 -2.78 -9.94
C SER A 109 -1.61 -2.81 -10.12
N GLU A 110 -2.39 -3.05 -9.05
CA GLU A 110 -3.86 -2.97 -9.11
C GLU A 110 -4.34 -1.52 -9.38
N HIS A 111 -3.66 -0.53 -8.79
CA HIS A 111 -3.91 0.88 -9.09
C HIS A 111 -3.65 1.21 -10.57
N LEU A 112 -2.60 0.66 -11.16
CA LEU A 112 -2.31 0.83 -12.60
C LEU A 112 -3.40 0.19 -13.50
N ASP A 113 -3.95 -0.95 -13.10
CA ASP A 113 -5.06 -1.60 -13.81
C ASP A 113 -6.33 -0.74 -13.73
N ALA A 114 -6.63 -0.17 -12.56
CA ALA A 114 -7.74 0.76 -12.38
C ALA A 114 -7.59 2.00 -13.28
N VAL A 115 -6.38 2.55 -13.37
CA VAL A 115 -6.06 3.66 -14.29
C VAL A 115 -6.29 3.26 -15.74
N ALA A 116 -5.75 2.12 -16.18
CA ALA A 116 -5.88 1.69 -17.58
C ALA A 116 -7.35 1.49 -17.98
N LYS A 117 -8.15 0.87 -17.11
CA LYS A 117 -9.60 0.69 -17.29
C LYS A 117 -10.37 2.01 -17.29
N ALA A 118 -9.93 3.00 -16.52
CA ALA A 118 -10.50 4.34 -16.55
C ALA A 118 -10.19 5.06 -17.88
N VAL A 119 -8.96 4.90 -18.40
CA VAL A 119 -8.50 5.57 -19.63
C VAL A 119 -9.17 5.01 -20.88
N HIS A 120 -9.24 3.69 -21.00
CA HIS A 120 -9.71 3.02 -22.21
C HIS A 120 -11.12 2.44 -22.11
N GLY A 121 -11.67 2.34 -20.89
CA GLY A 121 -12.92 1.64 -20.61
C GLY A 121 -12.67 0.19 -20.17
N ARG A 122 -13.53 -0.32 -19.28
CA ARG A 122 -13.36 -1.65 -18.65
C ARG A 122 -13.34 -2.83 -19.65
N ASP A 123 -14.08 -2.71 -20.74
CA ASP A 123 -14.24 -3.77 -21.75
C ASP A 123 -13.35 -3.58 -22.99
N SER A 124 -12.45 -2.58 -22.95
CA SER A 124 -11.54 -2.29 -24.06
C SER A 124 -10.36 -3.26 -24.07
N SER A 125 -9.96 -3.68 -25.28
CA SER A 125 -8.74 -4.45 -25.52
C SER A 125 -7.44 -3.69 -25.23
N GLU A 126 -7.51 -2.36 -25.15
CA GLU A 126 -6.40 -1.45 -24.96
C GLU A 126 -6.05 -1.28 -23.47
N ALA A 127 -6.99 -1.52 -22.55
CA ALA A 127 -6.75 -1.40 -21.11
C ALA A 127 -5.68 -2.38 -20.60
N PRO A 128 -5.72 -3.69 -20.94
CA PRO A 128 -4.66 -4.63 -20.56
C PRO A 128 -3.28 -4.25 -21.12
N VAL A 129 -3.23 -3.72 -22.35
CA VAL A 129 -1.97 -3.30 -23.00
C VAL A 129 -1.33 -2.14 -22.24
N MET A 130 -2.11 -1.12 -21.89
CA MET A 130 -1.63 0.01 -21.09
C MET A 130 -1.20 -0.44 -19.69
N TRP A 131 -1.98 -1.32 -19.05
CA TRP A 131 -1.63 -1.86 -17.73
C TRP A 131 -0.30 -2.61 -17.76
N GLU A 132 -0.09 -3.51 -18.72
CA GLU A 132 1.17 -4.27 -18.85
C GLU A 132 2.37 -3.35 -19.09
N TYR A 133 2.21 -2.31 -19.93
CA TYR A 133 3.23 -1.30 -20.15
C TYR A 133 3.60 -0.54 -18.86
N LEU A 134 2.62 0.01 -18.16
CA LEU A 134 2.86 0.75 -16.91
C LEU A 134 3.42 -0.14 -15.81
N ARG A 135 2.94 -1.38 -15.71
CA ARG A 135 3.42 -2.37 -14.75
C ARG A 135 4.88 -2.75 -15.02
N GLY A 136 5.27 -2.87 -16.29
CA GLY A 136 6.67 -3.07 -16.70
C GLY A 136 7.56 -1.93 -16.24
N LEU A 137 7.16 -0.68 -16.51
CA LEU A 137 7.86 0.50 -16.03
C LEU A 137 8.01 0.52 -14.49
N LEU A 138 6.94 0.18 -13.77
CA LEU A 138 6.97 0.09 -12.31
C LEU A 138 7.95 -0.99 -11.82
N TYR A 139 7.95 -2.16 -12.46
CA TYR A 139 8.84 -3.27 -12.10
C TYR A 139 10.32 -2.92 -12.30
N ASP A 140 10.62 -2.20 -13.38
CA ASP A 140 11.98 -1.73 -13.70
C ASP A 140 12.40 -0.51 -12.86
N GLY A 141 11.54 -0.02 -11.96
CA GLY A 141 11.82 1.13 -11.10
C GLY A 141 11.67 2.50 -11.78
N ASN A 142 11.09 2.56 -13.00
CA ASN A 142 10.84 3.78 -13.76
C ASN A 142 9.63 4.56 -13.25
N VAL A 143 9.56 4.79 -11.93
CA VAL A 143 8.41 5.39 -11.23
C VAL A 143 8.06 6.78 -11.76
N GLN A 144 9.05 7.59 -12.11
CA GLN A 144 8.81 8.94 -12.66
C GLN A 144 8.13 8.89 -14.03
N GLN A 145 8.41 7.87 -14.84
CA GLN A 145 7.74 7.69 -16.12
C GLN A 145 6.29 7.25 -15.90
N VAL A 146 6.04 6.31 -14.98
CA VAL A 146 4.66 5.92 -14.59
C VAL A 146 3.85 7.16 -14.16
N ILE A 147 4.40 8.00 -13.28
CA ILE A 147 3.76 9.23 -12.83
C ILE A 147 3.48 10.18 -14.00
N THR A 148 4.45 10.33 -14.91
CA THR A 148 4.32 11.22 -16.08
C THR A 148 3.18 10.78 -17.01
N GLU A 149 3.11 9.48 -17.33
CA GLU A 149 2.07 8.91 -18.20
C GLU A 149 0.67 9.08 -17.58
N ILE A 150 0.50 8.74 -16.30
CA ILE A 150 -0.78 8.88 -15.59
C ILE A 150 -1.18 10.37 -15.48
N THR A 151 -0.22 11.24 -15.21
CA THR A 151 -0.46 12.69 -15.13
C THR A 151 -0.91 13.26 -16.47
N ALA A 152 -0.33 12.81 -17.58
CA ALA A 152 -0.73 13.24 -18.92
C ALA A 152 -2.19 12.85 -19.22
N GLU A 153 -2.59 11.63 -18.86
CA GLU A 153 -3.98 11.17 -18.99
C GLU A 153 -4.95 11.96 -18.11
N SER A 154 -4.56 12.21 -16.85
CA SER A 154 -5.34 13.03 -15.91
C SER A 154 -5.56 14.45 -16.46
N GLN A 155 -4.51 15.07 -17.02
CA GLN A 155 -4.59 16.39 -17.66
C GLN A 155 -5.48 16.39 -18.90
N ARG A 156 -5.39 15.35 -19.76
CA ARG A 156 -6.22 15.19 -20.96
C ARG A 156 -7.71 15.13 -20.62
N MET A 157 -8.07 14.45 -19.53
CA MET A 157 -9.45 14.32 -19.11
C MET A 157 -9.99 15.55 -18.38
N GLY A 158 -9.11 16.30 -17.72
CA GLY A 158 -9.45 17.46 -16.89
C GLY A 158 -9.85 17.08 -15.46
N PRO A 159 -10.00 18.09 -14.57
CA PRO A 159 -10.26 17.86 -13.16
C PRO A 159 -11.65 17.24 -12.94
N PRO A 160 -11.83 16.41 -11.88
CA PRO A 160 -13.14 15.87 -11.53
C PRO A 160 -14.17 16.96 -11.22
N VAL A 161 -15.41 16.72 -11.61
CA VAL A 161 -16.55 17.59 -11.28
C VAL A 161 -17.53 16.90 -10.34
N THR A 162 -18.38 17.66 -9.67
CA THR A 162 -19.30 17.13 -8.64
C THR A 162 -20.24 16.04 -9.16
N SER A 163 -20.65 16.14 -10.42
CA SER A 163 -21.53 15.15 -11.09
C SER A 163 -20.83 13.85 -11.49
N ASP A 164 -19.50 13.78 -11.43
CA ASP A 164 -18.77 12.57 -11.79
C ASP A 164 -19.10 11.46 -10.79
N SER A 165 -19.46 10.28 -11.30
CA SER A 165 -19.64 9.07 -10.47
C SER A 165 -18.30 8.64 -9.86
N PRO A 166 -18.29 7.83 -8.77
CA PRO A 166 -17.05 7.32 -8.17
C PRO A 166 -16.13 6.58 -9.16
N GLU A 167 -16.72 5.91 -10.15
CA GLU A 167 -15.98 5.16 -11.18
C GLU A 167 -15.62 6.01 -12.40
N HIS A 168 -16.00 7.29 -12.41
CA HIS A 168 -15.73 8.17 -13.54
C HIS A 168 -14.22 8.33 -13.73
N PRO A 169 -13.70 8.26 -14.97
CA PRO A 169 -12.27 8.25 -15.23
C PRO A 169 -11.47 9.38 -14.57
N ARG A 170 -12.02 10.61 -14.55
CA ARG A 170 -11.41 11.75 -13.87
C ARG A 170 -11.17 11.50 -12.38
N ARG A 171 -12.14 10.89 -11.68
CA ARG A 171 -12.03 10.60 -10.25
C ARG A 171 -11.02 9.49 -10.00
N VAL A 172 -11.05 8.44 -10.82
CA VAL A 172 -10.10 7.33 -10.72
C VAL A 172 -8.67 7.86 -10.91
N LEU A 173 -8.40 8.61 -11.97
CA LEU A 173 -7.07 9.20 -12.23
C LEU A 173 -6.61 10.21 -11.18
N GLN A 174 -7.52 10.88 -10.45
CA GLN A 174 -7.12 11.77 -9.35
C GLN A 174 -6.73 10.99 -8.08
N GLN A 175 -7.28 9.78 -7.90
CA GLN A 175 -7.10 8.97 -6.70
C GLN A 175 -5.93 7.99 -6.79
N ASN A 176 -5.30 7.86 -7.97
CA ASN A 176 -4.18 6.98 -8.26
C ASN A 176 -2.98 7.82 -8.71
#